data_AF-A0A846ANA6-F1
#
_entry.id   AF-A0A846ANA6-F1
#
_cell.length_a   1.000
_cell.length_b   1.000
_cell.length_c   1.000
_cell.angle_alpha   90.00
_cell.angle_beta   90.00
_cell.angle_gamma   90.00
#
_symmetry.space_group_name_H-M   'P 1'
#
loop_
_entity.id
_entity.type
_entity.pdbx_description
1 polymer ?
#
loop_
_entity_poly.entity_id
_entity_poly.type
_entity_poly.pdbx_seq_one_letter_code
_entity_poly.pdbx_strand_id
1 'polypeptide(L)'
;MKINWQKISLIPSLGLLFLGACTPPNNSSNTSGLEVKFLVGSALEKFCNQAANQLNQQQPKLTNSKSFYLKCEAKGSGDVVKDIVSLSQKLKNGTIQPDSPKLPTLISVDGEIYHSQLLYQINQIYPGQNYIPQITDAPLLANSPMVFMASQEIAAGLRKQPDIYRSLVSAKTHQDQDPNSPQLPIHYVHTAPTRSNSGLQTLVAQFASVANKRPEQLTVADVQQYQPQIQKIQSKVTRYGVSTSSLAEDMVKNGPFWASIASVYESSVIEANSANTQTRYEAIYPSSTFTSNMRAILPTAPWVSEEEKEAAEKVIEYLRSPAAQKILTDLGLRPGIPGVPLGAKFSSQYGVDPNAKYDSLRTPQPEVVNAMIKSWQEFAKKPSQVVLVVDSSGSMKGEKLPAVQNTLRYYLEGLGPKEKIALIDFDTEIKAPVWVDGTTEGRGRGMQFISSLKADGGTKLYDAALNARNLLQENLSSDAINAVVLLTDGEDSGSQTSLKQLSDNLKNSGFDSDQRIAFFTIGYGKKGEFDPGVLKQIASLNGGYYRQGDPESIVNLMSDLQTEF
;
A
#
# COMPACT_ATOMS: atom_id res chain seq x y z
N MET A 1 64.13 57.83 15.82
CA MET A 1 63.64 57.74 14.43
C MET A 1 63.60 56.26 14.05
N LYS A 2 62.38 55.70 13.93
CA LYS A 2 61.98 54.33 13.50
C LYS A 2 62.74 53.12 14.06
N ILE A 3 62.08 52.42 14.98
CA ILE A 3 62.47 51.15 15.60
C ILE A 3 62.03 49.98 14.70
N ASN A 4 62.93 49.03 14.52
CA ASN A 4 62.83 47.85 13.65
C ASN A 4 62.25 46.67 14.45
N TRP A 5 61.15 46.05 14.00
CA TRP A 5 60.59 44.83 14.62
C TRP A 5 60.43 43.72 13.57
N GLN A 6 61.07 42.60 13.87
CA GLN A 6 61.03 41.34 13.13
C GLN A 6 59.60 40.76 13.09
N LYS A 7 59.18 40.26 11.93
CA LYS A 7 58.02 39.36 11.80
C LYS A 7 58.50 37.93 11.56
N ILE A 8 58.25 37.08 12.55
CA ILE A 8 58.43 35.64 12.52
C ILE A 8 57.15 35.01 11.96
N SER A 9 57.32 34.08 11.01
CA SER A 9 56.29 33.25 10.40
C SER A 9 55.91 32.11 11.34
N LEU A 10 54.62 31.94 11.64
CA LEU A 10 54.09 30.84 12.44
C LEU A 10 52.87 30.23 11.72
N ILE A 11 53.02 28.94 11.41
CA ILE A 11 52.00 28.02 10.89
C ILE A 11 51.05 27.64 12.04
N PRO A 12 49.71 27.67 11.88
CA PRO A 12 48.82 27.01 12.82
C PRO A 12 48.33 25.65 12.28
N SER A 13 48.82 24.62 12.95
CA SER A 13 48.11 23.43 13.48
C SER A 13 46.74 23.01 12.89
N LEU A 14 46.73 21.74 12.46
CA LEU A 14 45.59 20.84 12.29
C LEU A 14 44.57 20.92 13.44
N GLY A 15 43.32 21.27 13.11
CA GLY A 15 42.16 21.03 13.95
C GLY A 15 41.48 19.72 13.57
N LEU A 16 41.34 18.80 14.54
CA LEU A 16 40.56 17.56 14.41
C LEU A 16 39.09 17.89 14.12
N LEU A 17 38.59 17.43 12.97
CA LEU A 17 37.16 17.35 12.66
C LEU A 17 36.59 16.06 13.29
N PHE A 18 35.81 16.20 14.35
CA PHE A 18 34.93 15.15 14.84
C PHE A 18 33.81 14.91 13.81
N LEU A 19 33.96 13.89 12.98
CA LEU A 19 32.88 13.34 12.18
C LEU A 19 31.94 12.55 13.11
N GLY A 20 30.82 13.17 13.48
CA GLY A 20 29.71 12.47 14.13
C GLY A 20 29.12 11.43 13.17
N ALA A 21 29.45 10.17 13.39
CA ALA A 21 28.82 9.05 12.72
C ALA A 21 27.34 8.99 13.12
N CYS A 22 26.45 9.29 12.18
CA CYS A 22 25.02 8.98 12.30
C CYS A 22 24.86 7.46 12.28
N THR A 23 24.83 6.87 13.47
CA THR A 23 24.34 5.51 13.67
C THR A 23 22.81 5.54 13.58
N PRO A 24 22.18 4.56 12.90
CA PRO A 24 20.73 4.44 12.94
C PRO A 24 20.30 4.17 14.39
N PRO A 25 19.14 4.71 14.85
CA PRO A 25 18.68 4.47 16.20
C PRO A 25 18.43 2.97 16.38
N ASN A 26 19.26 2.35 17.21
CA ASN A 26 19.08 0.99 17.65
C ASN A 26 17.86 1.00 18.59
N ASN A 27 16.67 0.72 18.06
CA ASN A 27 15.41 0.60 18.81
C ASN A 27 15.39 -0.71 19.63
N SER A 28 16.35 -0.88 20.52
CA SER A 28 16.28 -1.85 21.62
C SER A 28 16.05 -1.07 22.90
N SER A 29 14.87 -0.46 23.04
CA SER A 29 14.36 -0.18 24.38
C SER A 29 14.23 -1.53 25.07
N ASN A 30 14.82 -1.65 26.25
CA ASN A 30 14.75 -2.85 27.09
C ASN A 30 13.31 -2.95 27.65
N THR A 31 12.33 -3.28 26.80
CA THR A 31 10.92 -3.40 27.17
C THR A 31 10.74 -4.73 27.90
N SER A 32 10.64 -4.65 29.23
CA SER A 32 10.28 -5.79 30.08
C SER A 32 8.83 -5.63 30.56
N GLY A 33 8.05 -6.70 30.53
CA GLY A 33 6.65 -6.69 30.93
C GLY A 33 5.75 -7.52 30.02
N LEU A 34 4.44 -7.49 30.30
CA LEU A 34 3.41 -8.05 29.43
C LEU A 34 3.31 -7.26 28.12
N GLU A 35 3.42 -7.93 26.97
CA GLU A 35 3.24 -7.30 25.66
C GLU A 35 1.74 -7.13 25.37
N VAL A 36 1.28 -5.89 25.17
CA VAL A 36 -0.03 -5.61 24.55
C VAL A 36 0.20 -5.51 23.05
N LYS A 37 -0.07 -6.59 22.33
CA LYS A 37 0.07 -6.63 20.88
C LYS A 37 -1.15 -5.97 20.23
N PHE A 38 -0.95 -4.82 19.59
CA PHE A 38 -1.99 -4.08 18.90
C PHE A 38 -1.82 -4.20 17.38
N LEU A 39 -2.65 -5.04 16.76
CA LEU A 39 -2.69 -5.19 15.30
C LEU A 39 -3.62 -4.12 14.71
N VAL A 40 -3.05 -3.16 13.98
CA VAL A 40 -3.77 -1.98 13.47
C VAL A 40 -3.83 -1.93 11.95
N GLY A 41 -4.88 -1.29 11.44
CA GLY A 41 -4.94 -0.85 10.06
C GLY A 41 -3.86 0.20 9.76
N SER A 42 -3.35 0.18 8.53
CA SER A 42 -2.25 1.03 8.08
C SER A 42 -2.45 2.52 8.33
N ALA A 43 -3.70 3.01 8.35
CA ALA A 43 -3.96 4.43 8.60
C ALA A 43 -3.61 4.88 10.03
N LEU A 44 -3.59 3.96 11.00
CA LEU A 44 -3.20 4.23 12.38
C LEU A 44 -1.71 3.98 12.68
N GLU A 45 -0.91 3.48 11.73
CA GLU A 45 0.47 3.04 11.98
C GLU A 45 1.32 4.11 12.68
N LYS A 46 1.43 5.31 12.07
CA LYS A 46 2.25 6.41 12.60
C LYS A 46 1.78 6.85 13.99
N PHE A 47 0.46 6.91 14.20
CA PHE A 47 -0.12 7.25 15.49
C PHE A 47 0.20 6.17 16.54
N CYS A 48 -0.09 4.91 16.23
CA CYS A 48 0.10 3.79 17.15
C CYS A 48 1.56 3.71 17.60
N ASN A 49 2.51 3.79 16.67
CA ASN A 49 3.94 3.76 16.98
C ASN A 49 4.38 4.93 17.87
N GLN A 50 3.94 6.17 17.58
CA GLN A 50 4.29 7.34 18.39
C GLN A 50 3.64 7.29 19.78
N ALA A 51 2.38 6.87 19.87
CA ALA A 51 1.66 6.71 21.12
C ALA A 51 2.25 5.57 21.98
N ALA A 52 2.62 4.44 21.36
CA ALA A 52 3.32 3.34 22.03
C ALA A 52 4.65 3.79 22.62
N ASN A 53 5.46 4.55 21.87
CA ASN A 53 6.71 5.09 22.37
C ASN A 53 6.51 5.99 23.60
N GLN A 54 5.52 6.88 23.58
CA GLN A 54 5.22 7.75 24.72
C GLN A 54 4.65 7.00 25.92
N LEU A 55 3.77 6.01 25.71
CA LEU A 55 3.22 5.19 26.78
C LEU A 55 4.30 4.32 27.44
N ASN A 56 5.13 3.66 26.63
CA ASN A 56 6.14 2.72 27.13
C ASN A 56 7.22 3.42 27.97
N GLN A 57 7.51 4.70 27.70
CA GLN A 57 8.38 5.52 28.53
C GLN A 57 7.83 5.76 29.94
N GLN A 58 6.51 5.68 30.13
CA GLN A 58 5.86 5.82 31.45
C GLN A 58 5.96 4.53 32.29
N GLN A 59 6.48 3.45 31.72
CA GLN A 59 6.60 2.13 32.37
C GLN A 59 5.27 1.70 33.04
N PRO A 60 4.18 1.63 32.26
CA PRO A 60 2.85 1.46 32.84
C PRO A 60 2.73 0.10 33.52
N LYS A 61 1.88 0.04 34.55
CA LYS A 61 1.69 -1.13 35.40
C LYS A 61 0.23 -1.51 35.52
N LEU A 62 0.00 -2.81 35.63
CA LEU A 62 -1.27 -3.39 36.05
C LEU A 62 -1.53 -3.11 37.53
N THR A 63 -2.75 -3.37 37.97
CA THR A 63 -3.16 -3.30 39.37
C THR A 63 -2.29 -4.19 40.26
N ASN A 64 -1.83 -5.33 39.74
CA ASN A 64 -0.91 -6.24 40.43
C ASN A 64 0.57 -5.80 40.39
N SER A 65 0.87 -4.57 39.96
CA SER A 65 2.20 -4.00 39.79
C SER A 65 3.10 -4.61 38.70
N LYS A 66 2.61 -5.60 37.93
CA LYS A 66 3.30 -6.12 36.75
C LYS A 66 3.35 -5.05 35.67
N SER A 67 4.54 -4.80 35.12
CA SER A 67 4.72 -3.86 34.01
C SER A 67 4.15 -4.43 32.71
N PHE A 68 3.65 -3.56 31.84
CA PHE A 68 3.25 -3.90 30.48
C PHE A 68 3.77 -2.86 29.49
N TYR A 69 3.70 -3.17 28.20
CA TYR A 69 4.07 -2.23 27.14
C TYR A 69 3.22 -2.46 25.89
N LEU A 70 3.00 -1.40 25.11
CA LEU A 70 2.28 -1.45 23.85
C LEU A 70 3.25 -1.72 22.70
N LYS A 71 2.89 -2.64 21.81
CA LYS A 71 3.59 -2.89 20.56
C LYS A 71 2.60 -2.92 19.41
N CYS A 72 2.86 -2.11 18.39
CA CYS A 72 1.99 -1.98 17.23
C CYS A 72 2.54 -2.80 16.06
N GLU A 73 1.64 -3.49 15.36
CA GLU A 73 1.89 -4.14 14.07
C GLU A 73 0.85 -3.59 13.10
N ALA A 74 1.28 -3.00 11.98
CA ALA A 74 0.36 -2.38 11.02
C ALA A 74 0.24 -3.20 9.74
N LYS A 75 -0.99 -3.36 9.23
CA LYS A 75 -1.29 -4.03 7.94
C LYS A 75 -2.46 -3.36 7.23
N GLY A 76 -2.70 -3.72 5.97
CA GLY A 76 -3.98 -3.40 5.32
C GLY A 76 -5.14 -4.00 6.13
N SER A 77 -6.27 -3.29 6.24
CA SER A 77 -7.40 -3.78 7.05
C SER A 77 -7.93 -5.15 6.58
N GLY A 78 -7.84 -5.46 5.29
CA GLY A 78 -8.17 -6.80 4.77
C GLY A 78 -7.18 -7.87 5.22
N ASP A 79 -5.90 -7.53 5.31
CA ASP A 79 -4.86 -8.42 5.84
C ASP A 79 -5.04 -8.64 7.35
N VAL A 80 -5.39 -7.59 8.11
CA VAL A 80 -5.76 -7.72 9.53
C VAL A 80 -6.90 -8.74 9.68
N VAL A 81 -7.99 -8.59 8.93
CA VAL A 81 -9.12 -9.53 9.01
C VAL A 81 -8.70 -10.94 8.61
N LYS A 82 -7.98 -11.10 7.49
CA LYS A 82 -7.48 -12.39 7.01
C LYS A 82 -6.60 -13.11 8.04
N ASP A 83 -5.68 -12.39 8.68
CA ASP A 83 -4.78 -12.95 9.69
C ASP A 83 -5.54 -13.41 10.93
N ILE A 84 -6.47 -12.60 11.44
CA ILE A 84 -7.27 -12.96 12.62
C ILE A 84 -8.16 -14.17 12.33
N VAL A 85 -8.79 -14.21 11.15
CA VAL A 85 -9.61 -15.35 10.70
C VAL A 85 -8.77 -16.62 10.59
N SER A 86 -7.58 -16.53 9.97
CA SER A 86 -6.64 -17.67 9.83
C SER A 86 -6.15 -18.18 11.19
N LEU A 87 -5.75 -17.28 12.10
CA LEU A 87 -5.33 -17.64 13.46
C LEU A 87 -6.49 -18.24 14.25
N SER A 88 -7.70 -17.70 14.10
CA SER A 88 -8.91 -18.22 14.74
C SER A 88 -9.24 -19.64 14.29
N GLN A 89 -9.10 -19.96 13.00
CA GLN A 89 -9.26 -21.31 12.49
C GLN A 89 -8.20 -22.26 13.04
N LYS A 90 -6.93 -21.83 13.08
CA LYS A 90 -5.83 -22.62 13.66
C LYS A 90 -6.04 -22.90 15.15
N LEU A 91 -6.55 -21.91 15.89
CA LEU A 91 -6.90 -22.05 17.30
C LEU A 91 -8.03 -23.06 17.49
N LYS A 92 -9.12 -22.94 16.71
CA LYS A 92 -10.26 -23.88 16.73
C LYS A 92 -9.83 -25.32 16.45
N ASN A 93 -8.88 -25.49 15.54
CA ASN A 93 -8.34 -26.80 15.15
C ASN A 93 -7.22 -27.30 16.08
N GLY A 94 -6.88 -26.57 17.15
CA GLY A 94 -5.81 -26.95 18.10
C GLY A 94 -4.39 -26.86 17.53
N THR A 95 -4.21 -26.24 16.37
CA THR A 95 -2.89 -26.06 15.73
C THR A 95 -2.05 -24.99 16.44
N ILE A 96 -2.70 -24.03 17.11
CA ILE A 96 -2.07 -23.07 18.01
C ILE A 96 -2.83 -23.05 19.34
N GLN A 97 -2.13 -22.67 20.41
CA GLN A 97 -2.71 -22.50 21.73
C GLN A 97 -3.24 -21.06 21.94
N PRO A 98 -4.17 -20.83 22.88
CA PRO A 98 -4.71 -19.49 23.15
C PRO A 98 -3.64 -18.46 23.56
N ASP A 99 -2.56 -18.89 24.22
CA ASP A 99 -1.43 -18.06 24.65
C ASP A 99 -0.39 -17.81 23.54
N SER A 100 -0.72 -18.16 22.28
CA SER A 100 0.19 -17.98 21.16
C SER A 100 0.52 -16.49 20.95
N PRO A 101 1.80 -16.10 20.86
CA PRO A 101 2.21 -14.69 20.65
C PRO A 101 1.81 -14.14 19.26
N LYS A 102 1.24 -14.99 18.40
CA LYS A 102 0.70 -14.58 17.11
C LYS A 102 -0.66 -13.90 17.25
N LEU A 103 -1.45 -14.28 18.24
CA LEU A 103 -2.78 -13.73 18.51
C LEU A 103 -2.63 -12.33 19.13
N PRO A 104 -3.30 -11.29 18.61
CA PRO A 104 -3.18 -9.95 19.16
C PRO A 104 -4.15 -9.74 20.31
N THR A 105 -3.69 -8.94 21.27
CA THR A 105 -4.48 -8.45 22.40
C THR A 105 -5.51 -7.40 21.97
N LEU A 106 -5.12 -6.48 21.08
CA LEU A 106 -5.97 -5.43 20.53
C LEU A 106 -5.98 -5.48 19.00
N ILE A 107 -7.12 -5.13 18.40
CA ILE A 107 -7.30 -5.07 16.96
C ILE A 107 -7.86 -3.69 16.57
N SER A 108 -7.41 -3.12 15.46
CA SER A 108 -8.06 -1.98 14.83
C SER A 108 -8.06 -2.17 13.33
N VAL A 109 -9.17 -1.86 12.69
CA VAL A 109 -9.30 -1.75 11.25
C VAL A 109 -9.70 -0.33 10.91
N ASP A 110 -9.35 0.14 9.73
CA ASP A 110 -9.46 1.57 9.36
C ASP A 110 -10.90 1.99 9.03
N GLY A 111 -11.89 1.09 9.13
CA GLY A 111 -13.28 1.42 8.87
C GLY A 111 -14.28 0.30 9.22
N GLU A 112 -15.54 0.69 9.32
CA GLU A 112 -16.61 -0.15 9.86
C GLU A 112 -17.00 -1.32 8.94
N ILE A 113 -16.74 -1.23 7.62
CA ILE A 113 -17.00 -2.34 6.69
C ILE A 113 -16.12 -3.54 7.05
N TYR A 114 -14.83 -3.31 7.32
CA TYR A 114 -13.92 -4.39 7.74
C TYR A 114 -14.18 -4.86 9.17
N HIS A 115 -14.66 -3.98 10.07
CA HIS A 115 -15.09 -4.41 11.41
C HIS A 115 -16.30 -5.35 11.29
N SER A 116 -17.29 -4.99 10.48
CA SER A 116 -18.45 -5.83 10.18
C SER A 116 -18.04 -7.18 9.55
N GLN A 117 -17.09 -7.18 8.62
CA GLN A 117 -16.52 -8.41 8.06
C GLN A 117 -15.82 -9.28 9.09
N LEU A 118 -15.01 -8.67 9.98
CA LEU A 118 -14.32 -9.40 11.05
C LEU A 118 -15.32 -10.07 11.99
N LEU A 119 -16.33 -9.32 12.43
CA LEU A 119 -17.39 -9.83 13.30
C LEU A 119 -18.13 -10.98 12.62
N TYR A 120 -18.54 -10.80 11.37
CA TYR A 120 -19.23 -11.82 10.58
C TYR A 120 -18.40 -13.10 10.47
N GLN A 121 -17.15 -13.02 10.02
CA GLN A 121 -16.30 -14.18 9.77
C GLN A 121 -15.89 -14.92 11.06
N ILE A 122 -15.60 -14.19 12.14
CA ILE A 122 -15.31 -14.83 13.44
C ILE A 122 -16.55 -15.52 14.01
N ASN A 123 -17.75 -14.97 13.84
CA ASN A 123 -18.98 -15.64 14.26
C ASN A 123 -19.28 -16.91 13.44
N GLN A 124 -18.84 -17.01 12.18
CA GLN A 124 -18.92 -18.27 11.42
C GLN A 124 -17.96 -19.34 11.99
N ILE A 125 -16.80 -18.94 12.52
CA ILE A 125 -15.86 -19.87 13.15
C ILE A 125 -16.35 -20.28 14.54
N TYR A 126 -16.86 -19.33 15.32
CA TYR A 126 -17.31 -19.52 16.70
C TYR A 126 -18.76 -19.03 16.91
N PRO A 127 -19.77 -19.78 16.42
CA PRO A 127 -21.17 -19.34 16.49
C PRO A 127 -21.61 -19.05 17.93
N GLY A 128 -22.18 -17.87 18.14
CA GLY A 128 -22.78 -17.45 19.41
C GLY A 128 -21.79 -17.03 20.51
N GLN A 129 -20.48 -17.12 20.26
CA GLN A 129 -19.46 -16.72 21.24
C GLN A 129 -19.24 -15.21 21.31
N ASN A 130 -19.55 -14.47 20.25
CA ASN A 130 -19.43 -13.01 20.17
C ASN A 130 -18.05 -12.48 20.59
N TYR A 131 -16.98 -13.18 20.18
CA TYR A 131 -15.59 -12.84 20.52
C TYR A 131 -15.10 -11.48 20.00
N ILE A 132 -15.76 -10.95 18.97
CA ILE A 132 -15.49 -9.61 18.44
C ILE A 132 -16.64 -8.70 18.87
N PRO A 133 -16.37 -7.59 19.58
CA PRO A 133 -17.41 -6.67 20.02
C PRO A 133 -18.13 -6.00 18.83
N GLN A 134 -19.38 -5.59 19.06
CA GLN A 134 -20.14 -4.81 18.08
C GLN A 134 -19.44 -3.48 17.80
N ILE A 135 -19.72 -2.88 16.64
CA ILE A 135 -19.11 -1.61 16.22
C ILE A 135 -19.34 -0.49 17.26
N THR A 136 -20.52 -0.46 17.87
CA THR A 136 -20.90 0.54 18.89
C THR A 136 -20.15 0.38 20.21
N ASP A 137 -19.68 -0.83 20.51
CA ASP A 137 -19.03 -1.15 21.78
C ASP A 137 -17.52 -0.90 21.71
N ALA A 138 -16.96 -0.87 20.50
CA ALA A 138 -15.56 -0.56 20.26
C ALA A 138 -15.31 0.97 20.31
N PRO A 139 -14.47 1.46 21.24
CA PRO A 139 -14.19 2.89 21.37
C PRO A 139 -13.56 3.50 20.12
N LEU A 140 -14.07 4.65 19.68
CA LEU A 140 -13.49 5.41 18.58
C LEU A 140 -12.16 6.05 19.01
N LEU A 141 -11.11 5.81 18.24
CA LEU A 141 -9.78 6.41 18.45
C LEU A 141 -9.59 7.63 17.56
N ALA A 142 -9.94 7.49 16.28
CA ALA A 142 -9.75 8.51 15.25
C ALA A 142 -10.73 8.28 14.10
N ASN A 143 -10.83 9.27 13.21
CA ASN A 143 -11.48 9.09 11.92
C ASN A 143 -10.83 9.92 10.81
N SER A 144 -11.09 9.54 9.55
CA SER A 144 -10.78 10.37 8.39
C SER A 144 -11.82 10.14 7.28
N PRO A 145 -12.46 11.18 6.71
CA PRO A 145 -13.35 10.98 5.58
C PRO A 145 -12.64 10.44 4.35
N MET A 146 -13.34 9.61 3.59
CA MET A 146 -12.97 9.29 2.21
C MET A 146 -13.24 10.49 1.31
N VAL A 147 -12.22 10.90 0.55
CA VAL A 147 -12.25 12.03 -0.37
C VAL A 147 -11.69 11.62 -1.73
N PHE A 148 -11.92 12.44 -2.74
CA PHE A 148 -11.10 12.41 -3.94
C PHE A 148 -9.93 13.39 -3.75
N MET A 149 -8.72 12.94 -4.05
CA MET A 149 -7.52 13.78 -4.13
C MET A 149 -7.23 14.07 -5.59
N ALA A 150 -7.07 15.35 -5.93
CA ALA A 150 -6.68 15.80 -7.26
C ALA A 150 -5.86 17.09 -7.17
N SER A 151 -5.14 17.45 -8.24
CA SER A 151 -4.49 18.77 -8.32
C SER A 151 -5.55 19.89 -8.30
N GLN A 152 -5.16 21.08 -7.87
CA GLN A 152 -6.06 22.24 -7.81
C GLN A 152 -6.84 22.49 -9.12
N GLU A 153 -6.19 22.33 -10.29
CA GLU A 153 -6.81 22.52 -11.61
C GLU A 153 -7.92 21.51 -11.90
N ILE A 154 -7.72 20.24 -11.54
CA ILE A 154 -8.71 19.17 -11.72
C ILE A 154 -9.81 19.25 -10.65
N ALA A 155 -9.45 19.61 -9.42
CA ALA A 155 -10.37 19.69 -8.29
C ALA A 155 -11.56 20.65 -8.55
N ALA A 156 -11.34 21.73 -9.30
CA ALA A 156 -12.38 22.67 -9.69
C ALA A 156 -13.49 22.02 -10.53
N GLY A 157 -13.13 21.19 -11.51
CA GLY A 157 -14.09 20.46 -12.36
C GLY A 157 -14.81 19.34 -11.60
N LEU A 158 -14.08 18.63 -10.74
CA LEU A 158 -14.65 17.55 -9.91
C LEU A 158 -15.71 18.06 -8.92
N ARG A 159 -15.53 19.23 -8.32
CA ARG A 159 -16.52 19.83 -7.41
C ARG A 159 -17.85 20.17 -8.08
N LYS A 160 -17.86 20.35 -9.40
CA LYS A 160 -19.08 20.60 -10.18
C LYS A 160 -19.85 19.31 -10.49
N GLN A 161 -19.24 18.14 -10.29
CA GLN A 161 -19.91 16.87 -10.53
C GLN A 161 -20.84 16.54 -9.36
N PRO A 162 -22.16 16.32 -9.60
CA PRO A 162 -23.08 15.92 -8.53
C PRO A 162 -22.75 14.53 -7.98
N ASP A 163 -22.18 13.67 -8.82
CA ASP A 163 -21.70 12.34 -8.48
C ASP A 163 -20.48 12.00 -9.33
N ILE A 164 -19.30 12.03 -8.69
CA ILE A 164 -18.02 11.78 -9.35
C ILE A 164 -17.95 10.36 -9.88
N TYR A 165 -18.39 9.34 -9.12
CA TYR A 165 -18.33 7.96 -9.58
C TYR A 165 -19.21 7.72 -10.82
N ARG A 166 -20.40 8.33 -10.90
CA ARG A 166 -21.20 8.28 -12.14
C ARG A 166 -20.52 8.97 -13.31
N SER A 167 -19.92 10.14 -13.09
CA SER A 167 -19.17 10.82 -14.16
C SER A 167 -18.02 9.95 -14.69
N LEU A 168 -17.36 9.19 -13.81
CA LEU A 168 -16.32 8.23 -14.16
C LEU A 168 -16.85 7.05 -15.00
N VAL A 169 -18.15 6.84 -15.15
CA VAL A 169 -18.68 5.77 -16.04
C VAL A 169 -18.54 6.17 -17.51
N SER A 170 -18.73 7.45 -17.85
CA SER A 170 -18.80 7.93 -19.23
C SER A 170 -17.68 8.88 -19.64
N ALA A 171 -17.18 9.71 -18.72
CA ALA A 171 -16.13 10.67 -19.02
C ALA A 171 -14.82 9.95 -19.39
N LYS A 172 -14.13 10.42 -20.43
CA LYS A 172 -12.82 9.94 -20.85
C LYS A 172 -11.73 10.92 -20.46
N THR A 173 -12.04 12.20 -20.48
CA THR A 173 -11.15 13.32 -20.14
C THR A 173 -11.76 14.20 -19.06
N HIS A 174 -10.95 14.99 -18.39
CA HIS A 174 -11.44 15.99 -17.42
C HIS A 174 -12.31 17.07 -18.08
N GLN A 175 -12.15 17.33 -19.38
CA GLN A 175 -13.02 18.24 -20.14
C GLN A 175 -14.43 17.71 -20.34
N ASP A 176 -14.61 16.39 -20.34
CA ASP A 176 -15.96 15.79 -20.35
C ASP A 176 -16.72 16.06 -19.04
N GLN A 177 -16.00 16.37 -17.95
CA GLN A 177 -16.56 16.73 -16.65
C GLN A 177 -16.76 18.25 -16.54
N ASP A 178 -15.78 19.05 -16.96
CA ASP A 178 -15.87 20.52 -17.01
C ASP A 178 -15.00 21.05 -18.16
N PRO A 179 -15.56 21.80 -19.14
CA PRO A 179 -14.80 22.34 -20.27
C PRO A 179 -13.59 23.21 -19.90
N ASN A 180 -13.54 23.75 -18.68
CA ASN A 180 -12.41 24.56 -18.19
C ASN A 180 -11.29 23.71 -17.56
N SER A 181 -11.49 22.40 -17.42
CA SER A 181 -10.48 21.50 -16.90
C SER A 181 -9.38 21.23 -17.95
N PRO A 182 -8.19 20.77 -17.52
CA PRO A 182 -7.14 20.36 -18.45
C PRO A 182 -7.61 19.29 -19.43
N GLN A 183 -7.12 19.33 -20.68
CA GLN A 183 -7.34 18.28 -21.68
C GLN A 183 -6.47 17.06 -21.37
N LEU A 184 -6.77 16.39 -20.26
CA LEU A 184 -6.07 15.20 -19.79
C LEU A 184 -7.02 14.01 -19.72
N PRO A 185 -6.58 12.79 -20.11
CA PRO A 185 -7.31 11.57 -19.82
C PRO A 185 -7.57 11.40 -18.32
N ILE A 186 -8.68 10.76 -17.98
CA ILE A 186 -8.98 10.43 -16.59
C ILE A 186 -8.21 9.18 -16.19
N HIS A 187 -7.13 9.42 -15.45
CA HIS A 187 -6.36 8.40 -14.75
C HIS A 187 -6.80 8.34 -13.30
N TYR A 188 -7.42 7.23 -12.92
CA TYR A 188 -7.99 7.03 -11.60
C TYR A 188 -7.19 6.01 -10.82
N VAL A 189 -7.09 6.16 -9.49
CA VAL A 189 -6.48 5.15 -8.62
C VAL A 189 -7.26 5.00 -7.31
N HIS A 190 -7.25 3.78 -6.79
CA HIS A 190 -7.64 3.46 -5.42
C HIS A 190 -6.89 2.22 -4.97
N THR A 191 -6.92 1.93 -3.67
CA THR A 191 -6.26 0.71 -3.15
C THR A 191 -7.07 -0.54 -3.47
N ALA A 192 -6.46 -1.72 -3.44
CA ALA A 192 -7.17 -2.97 -3.71
C ALA A 192 -8.24 -3.24 -2.63
N PRO A 193 -9.52 -3.46 -3.01
CA PRO A 193 -10.62 -3.70 -2.07
C PRO A 193 -10.41 -4.91 -1.16
N THR A 194 -9.57 -5.87 -1.54
CA THR A 194 -9.26 -7.10 -0.79
C THR A 194 -8.20 -6.90 0.30
N ARG A 195 -7.43 -5.80 0.24
CA ARG A 195 -6.28 -5.55 1.11
C ARG A 195 -6.48 -4.33 2.00
N SER A 196 -7.07 -3.27 1.46
CA SER A 196 -7.14 -1.95 2.10
C SER A 196 -8.58 -1.46 2.29
N ASN A 197 -8.81 -0.77 3.41
CA ASN A 197 -10.12 -0.20 3.76
C ASN A 197 -10.58 0.89 2.78
N SER A 198 -9.69 1.79 2.36
CA SER A 198 -10.06 2.83 1.39
C SER A 198 -10.57 2.21 0.09
N GLY A 199 -9.92 1.16 -0.40
CA GLY A 199 -10.31 0.42 -1.59
C GLY A 199 -11.69 -0.23 -1.45
N LEU A 200 -11.96 -0.83 -0.29
CA LEU A 200 -13.25 -1.47 -0.04
C LEU A 200 -14.38 -0.44 0.07
N GLN A 201 -14.15 0.65 0.80
CA GLN A 201 -15.11 1.76 0.89
C GLN A 201 -15.34 2.41 -0.47
N THR A 202 -14.30 2.60 -1.28
CA THR A 202 -14.39 3.07 -2.66
C THR A 202 -15.26 2.15 -3.50
N LEU A 203 -15.04 0.83 -3.46
CA LEU A 203 -15.84 -0.13 -4.23
C LEU A 203 -17.31 -0.10 -3.82
N VAL A 204 -17.59 -0.08 -2.51
CA VAL A 204 -18.96 0.01 -1.99
C VAL A 204 -19.61 1.33 -2.39
N ALA A 205 -18.87 2.44 -2.32
CA ALA A 205 -19.36 3.76 -2.73
C ALA A 205 -19.62 3.84 -4.25
N GLN A 206 -18.79 3.18 -5.08
CA GLN A 206 -19.04 3.06 -6.51
C GLN A 206 -20.37 2.33 -6.78
N PHE A 207 -20.60 1.17 -6.15
CA PHE A 207 -21.87 0.44 -6.29
C PHE A 207 -23.08 1.26 -5.80
N ALA A 208 -22.98 1.89 -4.63
CA ALA A 208 -24.03 2.76 -4.08
C ALA A 208 -24.38 3.90 -5.04
N SER A 209 -23.34 4.56 -5.59
CA SER A 209 -23.47 5.63 -6.57
C SER A 209 -24.17 5.15 -7.85
N VAL A 210 -23.67 4.11 -8.52
CA VAL A 210 -24.25 3.67 -9.81
C VAL A 210 -25.64 3.05 -9.64
N ALA A 211 -25.93 2.45 -8.48
CA ALA A 211 -27.24 1.89 -8.15
C ALA A 211 -28.26 2.94 -7.67
N ASN A 212 -27.80 4.16 -7.34
CA ASN A 212 -28.63 5.18 -6.69
C ASN A 212 -29.26 4.68 -5.38
N LYS A 213 -28.53 3.90 -4.59
CA LYS A 213 -28.99 3.29 -3.35
C LYS A 213 -28.01 3.57 -2.24
N ARG A 214 -28.50 3.69 -1.00
CA ARG A 214 -27.59 3.69 0.16
C ARG A 214 -26.95 2.31 0.29
N PRO A 215 -25.69 2.20 0.78
CA PRO A 215 -25.02 0.90 0.87
C PRO A 215 -25.80 -0.15 1.67
N GLU A 216 -26.45 0.25 2.77
CA GLU A 216 -27.28 -0.63 3.60
C GLU A 216 -28.53 -1.19 2.88
N GLN A 217 -28.89 -0.64 1.72
CA GLN A 217 -29.99 -1.08 0.87
C GLN A 217 -29.54 -1.91 -0.33
N LEU A 218 -28.23 -2.04 -0.57
CA LEU A 218 -27.70 -2.82 -1.67
C LEU A 218 -27.90 -4.31 -1.42
N THR A 219 -28.20 -5.03 -2.49
CA THR A 219 -28.40 -6.48 -2.50
C THR A 219 -27.37 -7.17 -3.38
N VAL A 220 -27.25 -8.50 -3.28
CA VAL A 220 -26.41 -9.29 -4.20
C VAL A 220 -26.88 -9.15 -5.66
N ALA A 221 -28.18 -8.96 -5.90
CA ALA A 221 -28.72 -8.72 -7.24
C ALA A 221 -28.23 -7.38 -7.82
N ASP A 222 -28.12 -6.34 -6.98
CA ASP A 222 -27.56 -5.04 -7.40
C ASP A 222 -26.11 -5.19 -7.85
N VAL A 223 -25.31 -6.02 -7.16
CA VAL A 223 -23.92 -6.28 -7.54
C VAL A 223 -23.83 -6.81 -8.97
N GLN A 224 -24.69 -7.79 -9.32
CA GLN A 224 -24.73 -8.36 -10.68
C GLN A 224 -25.22 -7.35 -11.71
N GLN A 225 -26.29 -6.61 -11.38
CA GLN A 225 -26.91 -5.64 -12.27
C GLN A 225 -25.97 -4.49 -12.66
N TYR A 226 -25.17 -4.00 -11.71
CA TYR A 226 -24.32 -2.82 -11.89
C TYR A 226 -22.84 -3.14 -12.15
N GLN A 227 -22.47 -4.41 -12.21
CA GLN A 227 -21.10 -4.85 -12.52
C GLN A 227 -20.52 -4.19 -13.81
N PRO A 228 -21.27 -4.04 -14.92
CA PRO A 228 -20.73 -3.41 -16.13
C PRO A 228 -20.31 -1.94 -15.93
N GLN A 229 -21.01 -1.18 -15.08
CA GLN A 229 -20.67 0.21 -14.76
C GLN A 229 -19.41 0.26 -13.89
N ILE A 230 -19.27 -0.66 -12.93
CA ILE A 230 -18.05 -0.79 -12.14
C ILE A 230 -16.87 -1.09 -13.05
N GLN A 231 -17.02 -2.00 -14.02
CA GLN A 231 -15.95 -2.29 -14.99
C GLN A 231 -15.51 -1.05 -15.79
N LYS A 232 -16.45 -0.17 -16.18
CA LYS A 232 -16.14 1.10 -16.88
C LYS A 232 -15.39 2.12 -16.01
N ILE A 233 -15.63 2.11 -14.70
CA ILE A 233 -14.85 2.91 -13.75
C ILE A 233 -13.46 2.30 -13.59
N GLN A 234 -13.40 0.98 -13.37
CA GLN A 234 -12.15 0.25 -13.14
C GLN A 234 -11.22 0.23 -14.36
N SER A 235 -11.74 0.34 -15.59
CA SER A 235 -10.90 0.43 -16.80
C SER A 235 -9.99 1.68 -16.81
N LYS A 236 -10.37 2.73 -16.07
CA LYS A 236 -9.58 3.96 -15.87
C LYS A 236 -8.52 3.82 -14.79
N VAL A 237 -8.52 2.70 -14.06
CA VAL A 237 -7.51 2.44 -13.04
C VAL A 237 -6.15 2.26 -13.71
N THR A 238 -5.18 3.03 -13.23
CA THR A 238 -3.80 2.94 -13.71
C THR A 238 -2.98 1.98 -12.87
N ARG A 239 -3.29 1.91 -11.58
CA ARG A 239 -2.69 1.01 -10.60
C ARG A 239 -3.59 0.87 -9.38
N TYR A 240 -3.57 -0.29 -8.75
CA TYR A 240 -4.11 -0.48 -7.41
C TYR A 240 -3.01 -0.28 -6.38
N GLY A 241 -3.33 0.37 -5.25
CA GLY A 241 -2.40 0.49 -4.12
C GLY A 241 -2.58 -0.62 -3.08
N VAL A 242 -1.51 -1.04 -2.42
CA VAL A 242 -1.59 -1.94 -1.24
C VAL A 242 -1.96 -1.20 0.05
N SER A 243 -1.64 0.09 0.16
CA SER A 243 -2.07 0.96 1.25
C SER A 243 -2.45 2.35 0.75
N THR A 244 -3.30 3.07 1.47
CA THR A 244 -3.78 4.39 1.04
C THR A 244 -2.65 5.42 1.02
N SER A 245 -1.78 5.41 2.03
CA SER A 245 -0.65 6.34 2.13
C SER A 245 0.34 6.12 0.98
N SER A 246 0.75 4.88 0.71
CA SER A 246 1.68 4.61 -0.40
C SER A 246 1.09 5.00 -1.76
N LEU A 247 -0.21 4.78 -1.97
CA LEU A 247 -0.90 5.21 -3.19
C LEU A 247 -0.89 6.74 -3.36
N ALA A 248 -1.14 7.49 -2.28
CA ALA A 248 -1.13 8.95 -2.32
C ALA A 248 0.29 9.49 -2.53
N GLU A 249 1.29 8.90 -1.87
CA GLU A 249 2.71 9.22 -2.09
C GLU A 249 3.14 8.95 -3.54
N ASP A 250 2.73 7.81 -4.12
CA ASP A 250 3.00 7.49 -5.52
C ASP A 250 2.32 8.49 -6.48
N MET A 251 1.10 8.95 -6.19
CA MET A 251 0.45 10.01 -6.97
C MET A 251 1.23 11.32 -6.90
N VAL A 252 1.68 11.72 -5.72
CA VAL A 252 2.49 12.94 -5.52
C VAL A 252 3.81 12.85 -6.26
N LYS A 253 4.49 11.70 -6.17
CA LYS A 253 5.80 11.44 -6.77
C LYS A 253 5.73 11.42 -8.30
N ASN A 254 4.73 10.75 -8.86
CA ASN A 254 4.65 10.47 -10.30
C ASN A 254 3.75 11.48 -11.06
N GLY A 255 2.96 12.28 -10.35
CA GLY A 255 2.17 13.38 -10.90
C GLY A 255 0.87 12.96 -11.61
N PRO A 256 0.15 13.94 -12.19
CA PRO A 256 -1.21 13.76 -12.70
C PRO A 256 -1.32 12.79 -13.88
N PHE A 257 -0.23 12.53 -14.61
CA PHE A 257 -0.20 11.53 -15.68
C PHE A 257 -0.23 10.10 -15.14
N TRP A 258 0.34 9.85 -13.96
CA TRP A 258 0.26 8.54 -13.31
C TRP A 258 -1.12 8.32 -12.68
N ALA A 259 -1.61 9.33 -11.97
CA ALA A 259 -2.99 9.40 -11.49
C ALA A 259 -3.44 10.84 -11.39
N SER A 260 -4.56 11.14 -12.05
CA SER A 260 -5.19 12.45 -12.05
C SER A 260 -6.23 12.60 -10.93
N ILE A 261 -6.79 11.48 -10.46
CA ILE A 261 -7.75 11.39 -9.37
C ILE A 261 -7.40 10.17 -8.52
N ALA A 262 -7.28 10.34 -7.20
CA ALA A 262 -7.20 9.21 -6.27
C ALA A 262 -8.37 9.20 -5.30
N SER A 263 -8.89 8.02 -4.96
CA SER A 263 -9.81 7.85 -3.83
C SER A 263 -9.00 7.45 -2.59
N VAL A 264 -8.92 8.37 -1.64
CA VAL A 264 -8.01 8.29 -0.47
C VAL A 264 -8.67 8.90 0.77
N TYR A 265 -7.97 8.88 1.90
CA TYR A 265 -8.40 9.59 3.10
C TYR A 265 -8.04 11.07 3.03
N GLU A 266 -8.79 11.91 3.74
CA GLU A 266 -8.44 13.32 3.97
C GLU A 266 -7.03 13.48 4.55
N SER A 267 -6.63 12.59 5.47
CA SER A 267 -5.28 12.61 6.05
C SER A 267 -4.18 12.41 5.00
N SER A 268 -4.45 11.66 3.93
CA SER A 268 -3.52 11.46 2.82
C SER A 268 -3.32 12.75 2.00
N VAL A 269 -4.36 13.59 1.88
CA VAL A 269 -4.24 14.91 1.23
C VAL A 269 -3.41 15.86 2.08
N ILE A 270 -3.61 15.84 3.41
CA ILE A 270 -2.78 16.61 4.34
C ILE A 270 -1.31 16.18 4.23
N GLU A 271 -1.05 14.88 4.20
CA GLU A 271 0.29 14.32 4.06
C GLU A 271 0.93 14.71 2.73
N ALA A 272 0.20 14.59 1.63
CA ALA A 272 0.63 15.00 0.29
C ALA A 272 1.10 16.46 0.25
N ASN A 273 0.35 17.36 0.88
CA ASN A 273 0.70 18.79 0.96
C ASN A 273 1.64 19.15 2.12
N SER A 274 1.97 18.20 3.00
CA SER A 274 2.99 18.38 4.04
C SER A 274 4.40 18.15 3.47
N ALA A 275 4.51 17.35 2.41
CA ALA A 275 5.71 17.29 1.59
C ALA A 275 5.85 18.60 0.81
N ASN A 276 7.07 19.14 0.68
CA ASN A 276 7.33 20.35 -0.10
C ASN A 276 7.22 20.03 -1.60
N THR A 277 6.00 19.96 -2.12
CA THR A 277 5.68 19.60 -3.50
C THR A 277 5.42 20.83 -4.35
N GLN A 278 5.80 20.77 -5.63
CA GLN A 278 5.47 21.84 -6.59
C GLN A 278 3.96 21.88 -6.91
N THR A 279 3.28 20.73 -6.83
CA THR A 279 1.84 20.60 -7.07
C THR A 279 1.08 20.62 -5.75
N ARG A 280 0.05 21.47 -5.68
CA ARG A 280 -0.92 21.48 -4.59
C ARG A 280 -2.08 20.55 -4.89
N TYR A 281 -2.37 19.67 -3.94
CA TYR A 281 -3.52 18.76 -4.00
C TYR A 281 -4.66 19.27 -3.14
N GLU A 282 -5.90 18.97 -3.55
CA GLU A 282 -7.10 19.32 -2.79
C GLU A 282 -7.95 18.09 -2.55
N ALA A 283 -8.60 18.07 -1.39
CA ALA A 283 -9.64 17.12 -1.04
C ALA A 283 -10.98 17.61 -1.61
N ILE A 284 -11.60 16.76 -2.42
CA ILE A 284 -12.97 16.93 -2.87
C ILE A 284 -13.83 15.96 -2.05
N TYR A 285 -14.70 16.53 -1.21
CA TYR A 285 -15.64 15.80 -0.36
C TYR A 285 -16.91 15.50 -1.17
N PRO A 286 -17.24 14.22 -1.43
CA PRO A 286 -18.51 13.87 -2.04
C PRO A 286 -19.68 14.27 -1.15
N SER A 287 -20.85 14.51 -1.74
CA SER A 287 -22.09 14.78 -1.00
C SER A 287 -22.46 13.66 -0.02
N SER A 288 -22.17 12.41 -0.39
CA SER A 288 -22.24 11.23 0.48
C SER A 288 -20.95 10.43 0.38
N THR A 289 -20.30 10.15 1.51
CA THR A 289 -19.04 9.39 1.56
C THR A 289 -18.89 8.65 2.88
N PHE A 290 -17.93 7.73 2.98
CA PHE A 290 -17.63 7.07 4.25
C PHE A 290 -16.79 7.97 5.16
N THR A 291 -17.15 7.99 6.45
CA THR A 291 -16.24 8.38 7.51
C THR A 291 -15.48 7.12 7.95
N SER A 292 -14.17 7.06 7.68
CA SER A 292 -13.33 5.92 8.06
C SER A 292 -13.03 5.98 9.55
N ASN A 293 -13.89 5.36 10.35
CA ASN A 293 -13.80 5.30 11.80
C ASN A 293 -12.80 4.21 12.21
N MET A 294 -11.70 4.59 12.85
CA MET A 294 -10.72 3.66 13.41
C MET A 294 -11.01 3.45 14.90
N ARG A 295 -11.45 2.23 15.24
CA ARG A 295 -11.90 1.86 16.60
C ARG A 295 -10.92 0.88 17.24
N ALA A 296 -10.82 0.92 18.56
CA ALA A 296 -10.13 -0.10 19.34
C ALA A 296 -11.07 -1.29 19.58
N ILE A 297 -10.77 -2.42 18.96
CA ILE A 297 -11.49 -3.68 19.11
C ILE A 297 -10.72 -4.51 20.15
N LEU A 298 -11.30 -4.66 21.33
CA LEU A 298 -10.80 -5.56 22.38
C LEU A 298 -11.60 -6.87 22.31
N PRO A 299 -11.01 -7.97 21.82
CA PRO A 299 -11.71 -9.26 21.77
C PRO A 299 -12.06 -9.78 23.17
N THR A 300 -13.19 -10.47 23.29
CA THR A 300 -13.61 -11.20 24.50
C THR A 300 -13.26 -12.69 24.41
N ALA A 301 -12.25 -12.99 23.60
CA ALA A 301 -11.92 -14.33 23.16
C ALA A 301 -10.90 -15.01 24.10
N PRO A 302 -10.81 -16.35 24.12
CA PRO A 302 -9.96 -17.07 25.06
C PRO A 302 -8.46 -16.82 24.87
N TRP A 303 -8.04 -16.17 23.78
CA TRP A 303 -6.66 -15.78 23.54
C TRP A 303 -6.27 -14.44 24.18
N VAL A 304 -7.23 -13.73 24.78
CA VAL A 304 -6.97 -12.51 25.55
C VAL A 304 -7.13 -12.88 27.03
N SER A 305 -6.01 -12.98 27.75
CA SER A 305 -6.02 -13.23 29.19
C SER A 305 -6.57 -12.04 29.98
N GLU A 306 -6.94 -12.25 31.25
CA GLU A 306 -7.42 -11.16 32.11
C GLU A 306 -6.37 -10.06 32.32
N GLU A 307 -5.08 -10.42 32.42
CA GLU A 307 -4.00 -9.43 32.52
C GLU A 307 -3.85 -8.62 31.22
N GLU A 308 -3.97 -9.28 30.06
CA GLU A 308 -3.95 -8.61 28.77
C GLU A 308 -5.16 -7.70 28.57
N LYS A 309 -6.34 -8.12 29.03
CA LYS A 309 -7.55 -7.32 29.00
C LYS A 309 -7.39 -6.04 29.84
N GLU A 310 -6.90 -6.16 31.08
CA GLU A 310 -6.63 -5.00 31.94
C GLU A 310 -5.60 -4.05 31.29
N ALA A 311 -4.52 -4.61 30.73
CA ALA A 311 -3.50 -3.82 30.04
C ALA A 311 -4.08 -3.10 28.81
N ALA A 312 -4.92 -3.80 28.03
CA ALA A 312 -5.58 -3.28 26.84
C ALA A 312 -6.55 -2.14 27.16
N GLU A 313 -7.33 -2.25 28.25
CA GLU A 313 -8.22 -1.18 28.71
C GLU A 313 -7.44 0.07 29.08
N LYS A 314 -6.31 -0.06 29.80
CA LYS A 314 -5.39 1.06 30.09
C LYS A 314 -4.77 1.66 28.83
N VAL A 315 -4.41 0.82 27.84
CA VAL A 315 -3.95 1.30 26.54
C VAL A 315 -5.03 2.10 25.83
N ILE A 316 -6.27 1.60 25.76
CA ILE A 316 -7.39 2.31 25.14
C ILE A 316 -7.64 3.65 25.83
N GLU A 317 -7.62 3.68 27.16
CA GLU A 317 -7.73 4.93 27.94
C GLU A 317 -6.65 5.94 27.54
N TYR A 318 -5.39 5.49 27.51
CA TYR A 318 -4.27 6.34 27.10
C TYR A 318 -4.40 6.86 25.67
N LEU A 319 -4.76 6.00 24.70
CA LEU A 319 -4.93 6.39 23.30
C LEU A 319 -6.04 7.43 23.10
N ARG A 320 -7.01 7.48 24.01
CA ARG A 320 -8.12 8.45 24.04
C ARG A 320 -7.81 9.69 24.89
N SER A 321 -6.66 9.72 25.57
CA SER A 321 -6.23 10.88 26.37
C SER A 321 -5.93 12.10 25.48
N PRO A 322 -6.01 13.34 26.02
CA PRO A 322 -5.66 14.54 25.27
C PRO A 322 -4.24 14.52 24.68
N ALA A 323 -3.28 13.93 25.39
CA ALA A 323 -1.90 13.82 24.92
C ALA A 323 -1.79 12.93 23.66
N ALA A 324 -2.41 11.74 23.67
CA ALA A 324 -2.42 10.86 22.52
C ALA A 324 -3.26 11.44 21.36
N GLN A 325 -4.41 12.04 21.67
CA GLN A 325 -5.26 12.66 20.64
C GLN A 325 -4.59 13.87 19.96
N LYS A 326 -3.66 14.56 20.63
CA LYS A 326 -2.81 15.57 19.98
C LYS A 326 -1.89 14.97 18.91
N ILE A 327 -1.32 13.78 19.16
CA ILE A 327 -0.50 13.07 18.16
C ILE A 327 -1.34 12.79 16.90
N LEU A 328 -2.57 12.31 17.08
CA LEU A 328 -3.51 12.05 15.97
C LEU A 328 -3.74 13.30 15.11
N THR A 329 -4.05 14.43 15.75
CA THR A 329 -4.38 15.65 15.03
C THR A 329 -3.16 16.29 14.35
N ASP A 330 -1.96 16.17 14.92
CA ASP A 330 -0.70 16.57 14.29
C ASP A 330 -0.37 15.71 13.04
N LEU A 331 -0.85 14.46 13.01
CA LEU A 331 -0.76 13.53 11.88
C LEU A 331 -1.88 13.70 10.85
N GLY A 332 -2.82 14.64 11.04
CA GLY A 332 -3.91 14.89 10.10
C GLY A 332 -5.09 13.93 10.20
N LEU A 333 -5.21 13.18 11.31
CA LEU A 333 -6.40 12.37 11.63
C LEU A 333 -7.36 13.18 12.51
N ARG A 334 -8.66 13.07 12.24
CA ARG A 334 -9.68 13.72 13.07
C ARG A 334 -9.79 12.95 14.40
N PRO A 335 -9.92 13.65 15.54
CA PRO A 335 -9.96 12.99 16.84
C PRO A 335 -11.23 12.15 16.99
N GLY A 336 -11.12 11.01 17.66
CA GLY A 336 -12.26 10.14 17.97
C GLY A 336 -13.08 10.62 19.17
N ILE A 337 -12.63 11.69 19.83
CA ILE A 337 -13.18 12.19 21.08
C ILE A 337 -13.80 13.58 20.86
N PRO A 338 -15.09 13.76 21.19
CA PRO A 338 -15.73 15.08 21.11
C PRO A 338 -14.98 16.13 21.95
N GLY A 339 -14.86 17.35 21.42
CA GLY A 339 -14.23 18.47 22.11
C GLY A 339 -12.71 18.58 21.95
N VAL A 340 -12.03 17.57 21.39
CA VAL A 340 -10.62 17.71 21.00
C VAL A 340 -10.53 18.58 19.74
N PRO A 341 -9.76 19.68 19.75
CA PRO A 341 -9.61 20.54 18.58
C PRO A 341 -8.81 19.85 17.47
N LEU A 342 -9.13 20.20 16.23
CA LEU A 342 -8.32 19.81 15.07
C LEU A 342 -6.93 20.45 15.13
N GLY A 343 -5.95 19.78 14.53
CA GLY A 343 -4.59 20.29 14.40
C GLY A 343 -4.48 21.41 13.36
N ALA A 344 -3.38 22.16 13.36
CA ALA A 344 -3.16 23.28 12.44
C ALA A 344 -3.17 22.88 10.95
N LYS A 345 -2.95 21.59 10.65
CA LYS A 345 -2.97 21.05 9.30
C LYS A 345 -4.38 20.90 8.70
N PHE A 346 -5.43 21.02 9.50
CA PHE A 346 -6.80 21.02 8.99
C PHE A 346 -7.17 22.41 8.44
N SER A 347 -6.60 22.75 7.29
CA SER A 347 -6.83 24.04 6.64
C SER A 347 -6.69 23.93 5.13
N SER A 348 -7.18 24.96 4.44
CA SER A 348 -7.08 25.05 2.98
C SER A 348 -5.63 24.98 2.52
N GLN A 349 -4.65 25.47 3.30
CA GLN A 349 -3.22 25.37 3.00
C GLN A 349 -2.77 23.93 2.76
N TYR A 350 -3.33 22.97 3.50
CA TYR A 350 -3.06 21.53 3.33
C TYR A 350 -4.11 20.83 2.47
N GLY A 351 -4.90 21.59 1.71
CA GLY A 351 -5.85 21.07 0.73
C GLY A 351 -7.16 20.56 1.30
N VAL A 352 -7.47 20.82 2.58
CA VAL A 352 -8.64 20.24 3.28
C VAL A 352 -9.55 21.30 3.88
N ASP A 353 -10.81 20.94 4.12
CA ASP A 353 -11.80 21.78 4.80
C ASP A 353 -12.06 21.25 6.22
N PRO A 354 -11.66 21.98 7.29
CA PRO A 354 -11.93 21.55 8.67
C PRO A 354 -13.43 21.39 8.95
N ASN A 355 -14.29 22.12 8.23
CA ASN A 355 -15.74 22.18 8.42
C ASN A 355 -16.52 21.42 7.34
N ALA A 356 -15.86 20.53 6.59
CA ALA A 356 -16.49 19.74 5.53
C ALA A 356 -17.77 19.04 6.03
N LYS A 357 -18.84 19.15 5.23
CA LYS A 357 -20.13 18.51 5.50
C LYS A 357 -20.46 17.54 4.38
N TYR A 358 -20.82 16.32 4.76
CA TYR A 358 -21.21 15.25 3.86
C TYR A 358 -22.11 14.27 4.62
N ASP A 359 -22.97 13.56 3.89
CA ASP A 359 -23.78 12.47 4.45
C ASP A 359 -22.89 11.22 4.62
N SER A 360 -22.75 10.76 5.87
CA SER A 360 -21.90 9.61 6.18
C SER A 360 -22.60 8.30 5.79
N LEU A 361 -21.94 7.54 4.91
CA LEU A 361 -22.42 6.25 4.45
C LEU A 361 -22.29 5.17 5.53
N ARG A 362 -23.27 4.25 5.57
CA ARG A 362 -23.30 3.09 6.49
C ARG A 362 -22.84 1.82 5.79
N THR A 363 -22.55 0.79 6.58
CA THR A 363 -22.06 -0.48 6.03
C THR A 363 -23.19 -1.27 5.35
N PRO A 364 -22.95 -1.86 4.16
CA PRO A 364 -23.83 -2.89 3.58
C PRO A 364 -23.79 -4.18 4.41
N GLN A 365 -24.69 -5.13 4.09
CA GLN A 365 -24.64 -6.48 4.68
C GLN A 365 -23.33 -7.21 4.30
N PRO A 366 -22.72 -8.01 5.20
CA PRO A 366 -21.45 -8.67 4.95
C PRO A 366 -21.43 -9.55 3.68
N GLU A 367 -22.53 -10.23 3.36
CA GLU A 367 -22.67 -11.07 2.18
C GLU A 367 -22.66 -10.26 0.89
N VAL A 368 -23.21 -9.04 0.92
CA VAL A 368 -23.22 -8.11 -0.21
C VAL A 368 -21.81 -7.60 -0.46
N VAL A 369 -21.04 -7.28 0.59
CA VAL A 369 -19.61 -6.93 0.47
C VAL A 369 -18.82 -8.06 -0.16
N ASN A 370 -19.04 -9.30 0.28
CA ASN A 370 -18.35 -10.47 -0.28
C ASN A 370 -18.69 -10.65 -1.77
N ALA A 371 -19.95 -10.43 -2.16
CA ALA A 371 -20.35 -10.44 -3.57
C ALA A 371 -19.66 -9.32 -4.36
N MET A 372 -19.53 -8.11 -3.82
CA MET A 372 -18.82 -7.00 -4.46
C MET A 372 -17.34 -7.29 -4.66
N ILE A 373 -16.65 -7.80 -3.62
CA ILE A 373 -15.23 -8.16 -3.71
C ILE A 373 -15.02 -9.24 -4.78
N LYS A 374 -15.83 -10.30 -4.75
CA LYS A 374 -15.78 -11.37 -5.74
C LYS A 374 -16.03 -10.84 -7.16
N SER A 375 -17.08 -10.03 -7.33
CA SER A 375 -17.39 -9.40 -8.61
C SER A 375 -16.26 -8.51 -9.12
N TRP A 376 -15.58 -7.79 -8.22
CA TRP A 376 -14.43 -6.97 -8.58
C TRP A 376 -13.28 -7.86 -9.05
N GLN A 377 -12.87 -8.88 -8.28
CA GLN A 377 -11.77 -9.78 -8.66
C GLN A 377 -12.00 -10.50 -9.99
N GLU A 378 -13.22 -11.00 -10.23
CA GLU A 378 -13.52 -11.82 -11.41
C GLU A 378 -13.74 -10.96 -12.68
N PHE A 379 -14.38 -9.80 -12.54
CA PHE A 379 -14.89 -9.06 -13.70
C PHE A 379 -14.36 -7.64 -13.85
N ALA A 380 -14.07 -6.93 -12.75
CA ALA A 380 -13.80 -5.50 -12.80
C ALA A 380 -12.33 -5.11 -12.58
N LYS A 381 -11.53 -5.89 -11.83
CA LYS A 381 -10.10 -5.66 -11.65
C LYS A 381 -9.46 -5.60 -13.04
N LYS A 382 -8.75 -4.51 -13.32
CA LYS A 382 -8.01 -4.37 -14.57
C LYS A 382 -6.94 -5.49 -14.64
N PRO A 383 -6.89 -6.31 -15.70
CA PRO A 383 -5.89 -7.36 -15.83
C PRO A 383 -4.47 -6.79 -15.90
N SER A 384 -3.47 -7.63 -15.64
CA SER A 384 -2.06 -7.29 -15.84
C SER A 384 -1.45 -8.02 -17.03
N GLN A 385 -0.54 -7.31 -17.72
CA GLN A 385 0.36 -7.86 -18.72
C GLN A 385 1.80 -7.60 -18.29
N VAL A 386 2.49 -8.65 -17.85
CA VAL A 386 3.77 -8.51 -17.14
C VAL A 386 4.88 -9.21 -17.90
N VAL A 387 6.03 -8.55 -18.07
CA VAL A 387 7.26 -9.21 -18.50
C VAL A 387 8.15 -9.41 -17.29
N LEU A 388 8.33 -10.67 -16.90
CA LEU A 388 9.28 -11.06 -15.86
C LEU A 388 10.63 -11.32 -16.51
N VAL A 389 11.61 -10.50 -16.17
CA VAL A 389 12.97 -10.57 -16.69
C VAL A 389 13.86 -11.13 -15.60
N VAL A 390 14.40 -12.32 -15.85
CA VAL A 390 15.05 -13.17 -14.85
C VAL A 390 16.53 -13.28 -15.17
N ASP A 391 17.35 -12.81 -14.23
CA ASP A 391 18.79 -12.93 -14.28
C ASP A 391 19.20 -14.37 -13.93
N SER A 392 19.91 -15.02 -14.84
CA SER A 392 20.57 -16.30 -14.62
C SER A 392 22.09 -16.19 -14.80
N SER A 393 22.67 -15.02 -14.56
CA SER A 393 24.12 -14.84 -14.59
C SER A 393 24.85 -15.67 -13.54
N GLY A 394 26.18 -15.83 -13.71
CA GLY A 394 27.00 -16.62 -12.80
C GLY A 394 26.95 -16.17 -11.32
N SER A 395 26.64 -14.90 -11.05
CA SER A 395 26.51 -14.34 -9.69
C SER A 395 25.25 -14.86 -8.96
N MET A 396 24.28 -15.40 -9.70
CA MET A 396 23.04 -16.01 -9.19
C MET A 396 23.23 -17.45 -8.68
N LYS A 397 24.45 -18.00 -8.72
CA LYS A 397 24.79 -19.32 -8.14
C LYS A 397 24.51 -19.38 -6.64
N GLY A 398 24.46 -20.60 -6.12
CA GLY A 398 24.15 -20.86 -4.70
C GLY A 398 22.66 -20.67 -4.43
N GLU A 399 22.32 -19.94 -3.36
CA GLU A 399 20.94 -19.83 -2.86
C GLU A 399 20.07 -18.81 -3.64
N LYS A 400 20.67 -17.91 -4.44
CA LYS A 400 19.94 -16.83 -5.13
C LYS A 400 19.01 -17.35 -6.22
N LEU A 401 19.51 -18.14 -7.17
CA LEU A 401 18.68 -18.68 -8.26
C LEU A 401 17.56 -19.61 -7.75
N PRO A 402 17.80 -20.55 -6.79
CA PRO A 402 16.73 -21.30 -6.16
C PRO A 402 15.66 -20.42 -5.50
N ALA A 403 16.05 -19.34 -4.83
CA ALA A 403 15.10 -18.37 -4.27
C ALA A 403 14.27 -17.72 -5.37
N VAL A 404 14.88 -17.26 -6.46
CA VAL A 404 14.18 -16.73 -7.64
C VAL A 404 13.22 -17.76 -8.23
N GLN A 405 13.65 -19.01 -8.40
CA GLN A 405 12.79 -20.07 -8.93
C GLN A 405 11.56 -20.31 -8.04
N ASN A 406 11.72 -20.31 -6.72
CA ASN A 406 10.60 -20.42 -5.78
C ASN A 406 9.64 -19.24 -5.88
N THR A 407 10.18 -18.02 -5.99
CA THR A 407 9.40 -16.81 -6.23
C THR A 407 8.53 -16.91 -7.47
N LEU A 408 9.14 -17.33 -8.59
CA LEU A 408 8.45 -17.47 -9.87
C LEU A 408 7.37 -18.55 -9.80
N ARG A 409 7.63 -19.69 -9.12
CA ARG A 409 6.61 -20.74 -8.92
C ARG A 409 5.38 -20.19 -8.22
N TYR A 410 5.57 -19.51 -7.08
CA TYR A 410 4.47 -18.92 -6.32
C TYR A 410 3.68 -17.89 -7.16
N TYR A 411 4.39 -17.03 -7.89
CA TYR A 411 3.76 -16.05 -8.78
C TYR A 411 2.93 -16.73 -9.88
N LEU A 412 3.45 -17.78 -10.53
CA LEU A 412 2.73 -18.51 -11.58
C LEU A 412 1.52 -19.31 -11.06
N GLU A 413 1.59 -19.80 -9.82
CA GLU A 413 0.47 -20.49 -9.16
C GLU A 413 -0.70 -19.52 -8.87
N GLY A 414 -0.38 -18.27 -8.52
CA GLY A 414 -1.36 -17.23 -8.22
C GLY A 414 -2.06 -16.61 -9.44
N LEU A 415 -1.71 -17.02 -10.67
CA LEU A 415 -2.21 -16.33 -11.87
C LEU A 415 -3.72 -16.45 -12.06
N GLY A 416 -4.36 -15.30 -12.24
CA GLY A 416 -5.74 -15.18 -12.66
C GLY A 416 -5.94 -15.60 -14.12
N PRO A 417 -7.18 -15.92 -14.53
CA PRO A 417 -7.50 -16.40 -15.88
C PRO A 417 -7.32 -15.34 -16.98
N LYS A 418 -7.19 -14.05 -16.60
CA LYS A 418 -7.05 -12.92 -17.53
C LYS A 418 -5.62 -12.37 -17.62
N GLU A 419 -4.71 -12.87 -16.80
CA GLU A 419 -3.34 -12.37 -16.71
C GLU A 419 -2.48 -13.01 -17.80
N LYS A 420 -1.61 -12.20 -18.40
CA LYS A 420 -0.66 -12.63 -19.43
C LYS A 420 0.75 -12.27 -19.02
N ILE A 421 1.66 -13.23 -19.06
CA ILE A 421 3.05 -13.03 -18.67
C ILE A 421 3.98 -13.45 -19.77
N ALA A 422 5.04 -12.68 -20.01
CA ALA A 422 6.20 -13.17 -20.73
C ALA A 422 7.36 -13.38 -19.75
N LEU A 423 8.01 -14.53 -19.83
CA LEU A 423 9.21 -14.86 -19.07
C LEU A 423 10.42 -14.68 -19.98
N ILE A 424 11.40 -13.88 -19.57
CA ILE A 424 12.68 -13.69 -20.27
C ILE A 424 13.79 -14.11 -19.34
N ASP A 425 14.65 -15.01 -19.80
CA ASP A 425 15.88 -15.38 -19.13
C ASP A 425 17.04 -14.61 -19.79
N PHE A 426 17.91 -14.01 -18.98
CA PHE A 426 19.10 -13.32 -19.49
C PHE A 426 20.35 -13.61 -18.65
N ASP A 427 21.47 -13.65 -19.36
CA ASP A 427 22.83 -13.76 -18.84
C ASP A 427 23.78 -12.92 -19.74
N THR A 428 24.77 -13.56 -20.38
CA THR A 428 25.53 -13.00 -21.52
C THR A 428 24.64 -12.85 -22.77
N GLU A 429 23.54 -13.61 -22.85
CA GLU A 429 22.56 -13.56 -23.92
C GLU A 429 21.17 -13.24 -23.36
N ILE A 430 20.30 -12.67 -24.20
CA ILE A 430 18.89 -12.44 -23.87
C ILE A 430 18.10 -13.52 -24.62
N LYS A 431 17.54 -14.48 -23.89
CA LYS A 431 16.83 -15.62 -24.47
C LYS A 431 15.43 -15.19 -24.94
N ALA A 432 14.88 -15.93 -25.89
CA ALA A 432 13.56 -15.62 -26.45
C ALA A 432 12.44 -15.70 -25.36
N PRO A 433 11.44 -14.80 -25.40
CA PRO A 433 10.40 -14.76 -24.39
C PRO A 433 9.49 -16.00 -24.44
N VAL A 434 9.11 -16.52 -23.27
CA VAL A 434 8.12 -17.58 -23.11
C VAL A 434 6.83 -16.99 -22.56
N TRP A 435 5.77 -17.01 -23.38
CA TRP A 435 4.44 -16.54 -22.97
C TRP A 435 3.70 -17.58 -22.12
N VAL A 436 3.13 -17.11 -21.01
CA VAL A 436 2.45 -17.87 -19.97
C VAL A 436 1.15 -17.16 -19.60
N ASP A 437 0.15 -17.94 -19.20
CA ASP A 437 -1.15 -17.47 -18.73
C ASP A 437 -1.67 -18.40 -17.61
N GLY A 438 -2.83 -18.07 -17.05
CA GLY A 438 -3.48 -18.83 -15.99
C GLY A 438 -4.11 -20.17 -16.41
N THR A 439 -3.84 -20.69 -17.61
CA THR A 439 -4.29 -22.04 -18.03
C THR A 439 -3.34 -23.13 -17.51
N THR A 440 -3.77 -24.39 -17.52
CA THR A 440 -2.91 -25.52 -17.13
C THR A 440 -1.68 -25.61 -18.05
N GLU A 441 -1.87 -25.45 -19.34
CA GLU A 441 -0.82 -25.48 -20.37
C GLU A 441 0.12 -24.27 -20.25
N GLY A 442 -0.44 -23.09 -20.02
CA GLY A 442 0.30 -21.86 -19.73
C GLY A 442 1.22 -22.04 -18.52
N ARG A 443 0.65 -22.45 -17.38
CA ARG A 443 1.42 -22.74 -16.17
C ARG A 443 2.48 -23.82 -16.42
N GLY A 444 2.16 -24.86 -17.18
CA GLY A 444 3.11 -25.91 -17.57
C GLY A 444 4.34 -25.36 -18.30
N ARG A 445 4.14 -24.48 -19.29
CA ARG A 445 5.24 -23.78 -19.98
C ARG A 445 6.09 -22.95 -19.02
N GLY A 446 5.44 -22.24 -18.10
CA GLY A 446 6.15 -21.45 -17.10
C GLY A 446 6.98 -22.30 -16.12
N MET A 447 6.45 -23.44 -15.67
CA MET A 447 7.21 -24.37 -14.82
C MET A 447 8.41 -24.96 -15.56
N GLN A 448 8.27 -25.27 -16.85
CA GLN A 448 9.37 -25.71 -17.68
C GLN A 448 10.45 -24.63 -17.82
N PHE A 449 10.06 -23.38 -18.09
CA PHE A 449 10.98 -22.23 -18.11
C PHE A 449 11.76 -22.14 -16.79
N ILE A 450 11.07 -22.14 -15.65
CA ILE A 450 11.71 -22.04 -14.32
C ILE A 450 12.73 -23.16 -14.10
N SER A 451 12.37 -24.40 -14.47
CA SER A 451 13.25 -25.56 -14.32
C SER A 451 14.49 -25.51 -15.23
N SER A 452 14.45 -24.74 -16.31
CA SER A 452 15.53 -24.62 -17.29
C SER A 452 16.59 -23.58 -16.91
N LEU A 453 16.26 -22.66 -16.00
CA LEU A 453 17.17 -21.61 -15.53
C LEU A 453 18.44 -22.21 -14.92
N LYS A 454 19.61 -21.73 -15.36
CA LYS A 454 20.92 -22.17 -14.87
C LYS A 454 21.84 -20.97 -14.75
N ALA A 455 22.44 -20.82 -13.57
CA ALA A 455 23.33 -19.70 -13.27
C ALA A 455 24.66 -19.82 -14.03
N ASP A 456 24.86 -19.04 -15.09
CA ASP A 456 26.08 -19.01 -15.90
C ASP A 456 26.24 -17.69 -16.66
N GLY A 457 27.45 -17.40 -17.17
CA GLY A 457 27.68 -16.21 -18.00
C GLY A 457 27.74 -14.88 -17.23
N GLY A 458 27.78 -13.78 -17.99
CA GLY A 458 27.76 -12.40 -17.49
C GLY A 458 26.33 -11.86 -17.34
N THR A 459 26.21 -10.54 -17.23
CA THR A 459 24.95 -9.89 -16.84
C THR A 459 24.64 -8.73 -17.80
N LYS A 460 23.76 -8.98 -18.79
CA LYS A 460 23.24 -7.96 -19.72
C LYS A 460 21.97 -7.27 -19.21
N LEU A 461 22.05 -6.71 -18.02
CA LEU A 461 20.94 -6.12 -17.29
C LEU A 461 20.24 -5.01 -18.09
N TYR A 462 21.02 -4.07 -18.64
CA TYR A 462 20.46 -2.91 -19.34
C TYR A 462 19.85 -3.29 -20.69
N ASP A 463 20.50 -4.16 -21.45
CA ASP A 463 19.97 -4.65 -22.72
C ASP A 463 18.70 -5.49 -22.49
N ALA A 464 18.66 -6.32 -21.44
CA ALA A 464 17.48 -7.12 -21.09
C ALA A 464 16.28 -6.25 -20.65
N ALA A 465 16.52 -5.21 -19.84
CA ALA A 465 15.49 -4.25 -19.45
C ALA A 465 14.91 -3.52 -20.66
N LEU A 466 15.77 -3.10 -21.60
CA LEU A 466 15.35 -2.46 -22.85
C LEU A 466 14.57 -3.43 -23.75
N ASN A 467 15.03 -4.67 -23.88
CA ASN A 467 14.35 -5.71 -24.65
C ASN A 467 12.94 -5.98 -24.12
N ALA A 468 12.79 -6.13 -22.80
CA ALA A 468 11.50 -6.34 -22.15
C ALA A 468 10.53 -5.17 -22.35
N ARG A 469 11.04 -3.93 -22.26
CA ARG A 469 10.25 -2.73 -22.60
C ARG A 469 9.73 -2.80 -24.03
N ASN A 470 10.62 -3.06 -24.98
CA ASN A 470 10.28 -3.08 -26.40
C ASN A 470 9.26 -4.18 -26.70
N LEU A 471 9.41 -5.36 -26.09
CA LEU A 471 8.44 -6.45 -26.19
C LEU A 471 7.04 -6.01 -25.75
N LEU A 472 6.91 -5.31 -24.61
CA LEU A 472 5.63 -4.76 -24.17
C LEU A 472 5.12 -3.64 -25.07
N GLN A 473 6.00 -2.80 -25.59
CA GLN A 473 5.60 -1.71 -26.48
C GLN A 473 5.02 -2.25 -27.80
N GLU A 474 5.59 -3.33 -28.34
CA GLU A 474 5.08 -4.03 -29.53
C GLU A 474 3.78 -4.80 -29.26
N ASN A 475 3.57 -5.24 -28.02
CA ASN A 475 2.42 -6.05 -27.61
C ASN A 475 1.52 -5.33 -26.60
N LEU A 476 1.46 -3.99 -26.67
CA LEU A 476 0.82 -3.18 -25.63
C LEU A 476 -0.68 -3.51 -25.52
N SER A 477 -1.15 -3.77 -24.31
CA SER A 477 -2.58 -3.97 -24.03
C SER A 477 -3.17 -2.73 -23.38
N SER A 478 -4.09 -2.05 -24.07
CA SER A 478 -4.82 -0.88 -23.54
C SER A 478 -5.75 -1.24 -22.37
N ASP A 479 -6.20 -2.49 -22.34
CA ASP A 479 -7.14 -3.01 -21.35
C ASP A 479 -6.44 -3.61 -20.13
N ALA A 480 -5.11 -3.63 -20.11
CA ALA A 480 -4.30 -4.16 -19.01
C ALA A 480 -3.37 -3.11 -18.39
N ILE A 481 -2.83 -3.42 -17.22
CA ILE A 481 -1.69 -2.72 -16.65
C ILE A 481 -0.42 -3.41 -17.17
N ASN A 482 0.38 -2.70 -17.98
CA ASN A 482 1.61 -3.22 -18.56
C ASN A 482 2.80 -2.93 -17.63
N ALA A 483 3.57 -3.96 -17.28
CA ALA A 483 4.70 -3.81 -16.36
C ALA A 483 5.88 -4.73 -16.70
N VAL A 484 7.09 -4.24 -16.50
CA VAL A 484 8.32 -5.03 -16.46
C VAL A 484 8.69 -5.25 -15.00
N VAL A 485 8.98 -6.49 -14.63
CA VAL A 485 9.55 -6.84 -13.32
C VAL A 485 10.90 -7.49 -13.57
N LEU A 486 11.96 -6.88 -13.08
CA LEU A 486 13.34 -7.30 -13.27
C LEU A 486 13.87 -7.96 -11.98
N LEU A 487 14.29 -9.22 -12.07
CA LEU A 487 14.81 -10.02 -10.97
C LEU A 487 16.29 -10.27 -11.20
N THR A 488 17.16 -9.67 -10.40
CA THR A 488 18.62 -9.67 -10.63
C THR A 488 19.36 -9.44 -9.31
N ASP A 489 20.66 -9.71 -9.27
CA ASP A 489 21.53 -9.20 -8.22
C ASP A 489 22.28 -7.91 -8.60
N GLY A 490 21.93 -7.27 -9.73
CA GLY A 490 22.01 -5.82 -9.91
C GLY A 490 23.28 -5.24 -10.54
N GLU A 491 24.31 -6.05 -10.82
CA GLU A 491 25.55 -5.56 -11.42
C GLU A 491 25.64 -5.91 -12.92
N ASP A 492 25.50 -4.90 -13.79
CA ASP A 492 25.68 -5.08 -15.23
C ASP A 492 27.18 -5.27 -15.57
N SER A 493 27.48 -6.29 -16.37
CA SER A 493 28.86 -6.65 -16.74
C SER A 493 29.06 -6.84 -18.24
N GLY A 494 28.00 -6.74 -19.04
CA GLY A 494 28.06 -7.10 -20.46
C GLY A 494 27.09 -6.38 -21.38
N SER A 495 26.31 -5.41 -20.90
CA SER A 495 25.40 -4.69 -21.78
C SER A 495 26.14 -3.77 -22.74
N GLN A 496 25.65 -3.68 -23.98
CA GLN A 496 26.07 -2.65 -24.93
C GLN A 496 25.40 -1.30 -24.62
N THR A 497 24.17 -1.35 -24.10
CA THR A 497 23.43 -0.19 -23.62
C THR A 497 24.01 0.28 -22.29
N SER A 498 24.34 1.56 -22.18
CA SER A 498 24.68 2.18 -20.90
C SER A 498 23.43 2.48 -20.07
N LEU A 499 23.58 2.58 -18.74
CA LEU A 499 22.50 3.02 -17.85
C LEU A 499 21.88 4.37 -18.27
N LYS A 500 22.70 5.29 -18.81
CA LYS A 500 22.21 6.56 -19.34
C LYS A 500 21.29 6.35 -20.54
N GLN A 501 21.72 5.55 -21.53
CA GLN A 501 20.90 5.24 -22.70
C GLN A 501 19.61 4.51 -22.32
N LEU A 502 19.66 3.56 -21.39
CA LEU A 502 18.44 2.93 -20.85
C LEU A 502 17.55 3.99 -20.21
N SER A 503 18.11 4.86 -19.37
CA SER A 503 17.35 5.91 -18.69
C SER A 503 16.66 6.86 -19.66
N ASP A 504 17.37 7.28 -20.72
CA ASP A 504 16.83 8.15 -21.76
C ASP A 504 15.72 7.44 -22.57
N ASN A 505 15.89 6.13 -22.83
CA ASN A 505 14.86 5.31 -23.48
C ASN A 505 13.59 5.16 -22.64
N LEU A 506 13.73 4.94 -21.34
CA LEU A 506 12.60 4.79 -20.41
C LEU A 506 11.84 6.11 -20.25
N LYS A 507 12.55 7.24 -20.10
CA LYS A 507 11.92 8.58 -20.05
C LYS A 507 11.13 8.91 -21.30
N ASN A 508 11.63 8.48 -22.46
CA ASN A 508 10.99 8.71 -23.76
C ASN A 508 9.98 7.61 -24.14
N SER A 509 9.61 6.72 -23.23
CA SER A 509 8.73 5.58 -23.54
C SER A 509 7.23 5.94 -23.55
N GLY A 510 6.88 7.22 -23.44
CA GLY A 510 5.48 7.66 -23.36
C GLY A 510 4.79 7.24 -22.06
N PHE A 511 5.51 7.17 -20.93
CA PHE A 511 4.92 6.84 -19.63
C PHE A 511 3.85 7.86 -19.18
N ASP A 512 3.92 9.08 -19.70
CA ASP A 512 2.94 10.16 -19.54
C ASP A 512 1.73 10.05 -20.51
N SER A 513 1.67 8.99 -21.32
CA SER A 513 0.58 8.72 -22.28
C SER A 513 -0.19 7.44 -21.94
N ASP A 514 -1.10 6.98 -22.81
CA ASP A 514 -1.77 5.68 -22.68
C ASP A 514 -0.83 4.47 -22.95
N GLN A 515 0.44 4.70 -23.31
CA GLN A 515 1.45 3.66 -23.57
C GLN A 515 2.30 3.27 -22.35
N ARG A 516 1.72 3.36 -21.15
CA ARG A 516 2.46 3.20 -19.89
C ARG A 516 2.98 1.77 -19.72
N ILE A 517 4.28 1.66 -19.49
CA ILE A 517 4.95 0.45 -19.04
C ILE A 517 5.64 0.77 -17.73
N ALA A 518 5.11 0.23 -16.63
CA ALA A 518 5.71 0.38 -15.30
C ALA A 518 6.98 -0.47 -15.16
N PHE A 519 7.95 -0.02 -14.37
CA PHE A 519 9.19 -0.76 -14.11
C PHE A 519 9.38 -1.07 -12.63
N PHE A 520 9.44 -2.35 -12.30
CA PHE A 520 9.72 -2.85 -10.97
C PHE A 520 11.04 -3.61 -10.97
N THR A 521 11.82 -3.46 -9.91
CA THR A 521 13.11 -4.15 -9.77
C THR A 521 13.17 -4.87 -8.43
N ILE A 522 13.68 -6.10 -8.46
CA ILE A 522 13.83 -6.98 -7.30
C ILE A 522 15.28 -7.44 -7.25
N GLY A 523 15.99 -6.95 -6.23
CA GLY A 523 17.39 -7.25 -6.01
C GLY A 523 17.59 -8.49 -5.13
N TYR A 524 18.27 -9.52 -5.61
CA TYR A 524 18.60 -10.72 -4.84
C TYR A 524 20.03 -10.65 -4.30
N GLY A 525 20.21 -10.92 -3.01
CA GLY A 525 21.53 -10.91 -2.37
C GLY A 525 21.53 -10.15 -1.05
N LYS A 526 22.60 -10.34 -0.27
CA LYS A 526 22.76 -9.68 1.03
C LYS A 526 23.23 -8.24 0.85
N LYS A 527 22.97 -7.42 1.87
CA LYS A 527 23.44 -6.03 1.90
C LYS A 527 24.96 -5.98 1.73
N GLY A 528 25.41 -5.28 0.69
CA GLY A 528 26.83 -5.17 0.34
C GLY A 528 27.32 -6.15 -0.74
N GLU A 529 26.48 -7.09 -1.20
CA GLU A 529 26.81 -7.95 -2.34
C GLU A 529 26.63 -7.24 -3.69
N PHE A 530 25.82 -6.18 -3.74
CA PHE A 530 25.62 -5.33 -4.92
C PHE A 530 25.12 -3.92 -4.53
N ASP A 531 25.16 -2.99 -5.48
CA ASP A 531 24.60 -1.64 -5.32
C ASP A 531 23.13 -1.58 -5.81
N PRO A 532 22.13 -1.45 -4.92
CA PRO A 532 20.74 -1.33 -5.33
C PRO A 532 20.40 0.02 -6.00
N GLY A 533 21.33 0.98 -6.03
CA GLY A 533 21.14 2.30 -6.62
C GLY A 533 20.70 2.25 -8.08
N VAL A 534 21.32 1.37 -8.88
CA VAL A 534 20.98 1.17 -10.29
C VAL A 534 19.53 0.65 -10.44
N LEU A 535 19.16 -0.35 -9.64
CA LEU A 535 17.82 -0.94 -9.68
C LEU A 535 16.74 0.06 -9.23
N LYS A 536 17.03 0.87 -8.22
CA LYS A 536 16.16 1.97 -7.77
C LYS A 536 15.99 3.01 -8.87
N GLN A 537 17.07 3.38 -9.55
CA GLN A 537 17.02 4.34 -10.64
C GLN A 537 16.14 3.84 -11.77
N ILE A 538 16.35 2.62 -12.26
CA ILE A 538 15.56 2.00 -13.34
C ILE A 538 14.07 2.00 -12.99
N ALA A 539 13.70 1.50 -11.79
CA ALA A 539 12.31 1.41 -11.38
C ALA A 539 11.63 2.79 -11.25
N SER A 540 12.36 3.79 -10.76
CA SER A 540 11.81 5.12 -10.48
C SER A 540 11.46 5.93 -11.73
N LEU A 541 12.03 5.60 -12.90
CA LEU A 541 11.82 6.35 -14.14
C LEU A 541 10.40 6.18 -14.70
N ASN A 542 9.79 5.01 -14.49
CA ASN A 542 8.47 4.67 -15.02
C ASN A 542 7.51 4.26 -13.89
N GLY A 543 7.50 5.01 -12.79
CA GLY A 543 6.47 4.94 -11.74
C GLY A 543 6.34 3.62 -10.99
N GLY A 544 7.40 2.79 -10.98
CA GLY A 544 7.50 1.63 -10.11
C GLY A 544 8.51 1.83 -8.97
N TYR A 545 8.92 0.72 -8.35
CA TYR A 545 9.81 0.74 -7.19
C TYR A 545 10.78 -0.44 -7.17
N TYR A 546 11.84 -0.27 -6.37
CA TYR A 546 12.77 -1.33 -6.00
C TYR A 546 12.34 -2.02 -4.70
N ARG A 547 12.55 -3.32 -4.64
CA ARG A 547 12.47 -4.12 -3.41
C ARG A 547 13.65 -5.09 -3.34
N GLN A 548 14.09 -5.38 -2.13
CA GLN A 548 15.06 -6.45 -1.92
C GLN A 548 14.32 -7.77 -1.84
N GLY A 549 14.77 -8.75 -2.60
CA GLY A 549 14.31 -10.13 -2.51
C GLY A 549 14.91 -10.81 -1.30
N ASP A 550 14.07 -11.09 -0.31
CA ASP A 550 14.40 -11.90 0.85
C ASP A 550 13.49 -13.12 0.86
N PRO A 551 14.02 -14.37 0.94
CA PRO A 551 13.21 -15.59 1.03
C PRO A 551 12.05 -15.50 2.04
N GLU A 552 12.20 -14.75 3.14
CA GLU A 552 11.15 -14.60 4.15
C GLU A 552 10.00 -13.67 3.73
N SER A 553 10.26 -12.68 2.86
CA SER A 553 9.28 -11.66 2.47
C SER A 553 8.84 -11.75 1.01
N ILE A 554 9.49 -12.58 0.20
CA ILE A 554 9.32 -12.59 -1.24
C ILE A 554 7.90 -13.02 -1.68
N VAL A 555 7.28 -13.91 -0.92
CA VAL A 555 5.88 -14.34 -1.11
C VAL A 555 4.94 -13.15 -0.97
N ASN A 556 5.17 -12.31 0.06
CA ASN A 556 4.38 -11.10 0.29
C ASN A 556 4.62 -10.09 -0.83
N LEU A 557 5.87 -9.90 -1.26
CA LEU A 557 6.21 -9.02 -2.37
C LEU A 557 5.50 -9.41 -3.67
N MET A 558 5.52 -10.69 -4.03
CA MET A 558 4.82 -11.18 -5.22
C MET A 558 3.31 -11.01 -5.12
N SER A 559 2.75 -11.30 -3.94
CA SER A 559 1.33 -11.07 -3.67
C SER A 559 0.94 -9.60 -3.75
N ASP A 560 1.83 -8.69 -3.34
CA ASP A 560 1.64 -7.25 -3.46
C ASP A 560 1.68 -6.82 -4.93
N LEU A 561 2.65 -7.27 -5.72
CA LEU A 561 2.72 -6.96 -7.15
C LEU A 561 1.47 -7.46 -7.91
N GLN A 562 1.01 -8.69 -7.65
CA GLN A 562 -0.26 -9.21 -8.19
C GLN A 562 -1.49 -8.44 -7.72
N THR A 563 -1.41 -7.77 -6.58
CA THR A 563 -2.50 -6.92 -6.10
C THR A 563 -2.50 -5.59 -6.86
N GLU A 564 -1.32 -5.00 -7.05
CA GLU A 564 -1.15 -3.67 -7.66
C GLU A 564 -1.51 -3.64 -9.15
N PHE A 565 -1.39 -4.78 -9.84
CA PHE A 565 -1.75 -4.93 -11.24
C PHE A 565 -2.45 -6.26 -11.54
#